data_AF-A0A4U3M8K9-F1
#
_entry.id   AF-A0A4U3M8K9-F1
#
_cell.length_a   1.000
_cell.length_b   1.000
_cell.length_c   1.000
_cell.angle_alpha   90.00
_cell.angle_beta   90.00
_cell.angle_gamma   90.00
#
_symmetry.space_group_name_H-M   'P 1'
#
loop_
_entity.id
_entity.type
_entity.pdbx_description
1 polymer ?
#
loop_
_entity_poly.entity_id
_entity_poly.type
_entity_poly.pdbx_seq_one_letter_code
_entity_poly.pdbx_strand_id
1 'polypeptide(L)'
;MPRRPPRRIPPLTHQDFARELPHPTRRRSHPPRRRSAARQPRRGRARRAPGVRGDPVSDLIITAEEYIAVLLSQEGKGEKNGASTYGIWYGDRVKDSGFDKAAWCDVFTGWAAWEAGRKKGGLDAAEAALAQVGCFAWTPSHARWFASNGRLGNTATRGSIAFVDYQRTDTVAGVDHVGVVLGRDKQGRVVTIDGNISNKVTVCARYDNVFVGFGYPRWATKATPAPTTPSKPTKPGSTRPKFPLAPDHWFGIKSDDPRNHSGTNPDDQLKIKQLQQLLNTAGAKLTVDGIYGAKTKQAVIDFQTKAGIVADGEAGIITWAALTL
;
A
#
# COMPACT_ATOMS: atom_id res chain seq x y z
N MET A 1 -39.64 -17.27 36.05
CA MET A 1 -39.66 -16.27 34.96
C MET A 1 -38.53 -16.57 33.98
N PRO A 2 -38.79 -17.14 32.79
CA PRO A 2 -37.71 -17.42 31.83
C PRO A 2 -37.30 -16.13 31.10
N ARG A 3 -36.00 -15.87 31.00
CA ARG A 3 -35.41 -14.69 30.35
C ARG A 3 -35.61 -14.79 28.83
N ARG A 4 -36.15 -13.72 28.20
CA ARG A 4 -36.29 -13.60 26.74
C ARG A 4 -34.92 -13.59 26.06
N PRO A 5 -34.75 -14.25 24.89
CA PRO A 5 -33.55 -14.12 24.08
C PRO A 5 -33.44 -12.70 23.47
N PRO A 6 -32.23 -12.19 23.19
CA PRO A 6 -32.05 -10.88 22.57
C PRO A 6 -32.59 -10.87 21.14
N ARG A 7 -33.27 -9.78 20.77
CA ARG A 7 -33.85 -9.59 19.43
C ARG A 7 -32.73 -9.51 18.38
N ARG A 8 -32.86 -10.30 17.30
CA ARG A 8 -32.07 -10.13 16.08
C ARG A 8 -32.38 -8.75 15.48
N ILE A 9 -31.34 -7.94 15.29
CA ILE A 9 -31.41 -6.69 14.52
C ILE A 9 -31.42 -7.11 13.04
N PRO A 10 -32.40 -6.67 12.22
CA PRO A 10 -32.44 -7.00 10.81
C PRO A 10 -31.32 -6.27 10.04
N PRO A 11 -30.79 -6.85 8.95
CA PRO A 11 -29.76 -6.22 8.14
C PRO A 11 -30.31 -4.95 7.46
N LEU A 12 -29.56 -3.85 7.55
CA LEU A 12 -29.84 -2.63 6.82
C LEU A 12 -29.71 -2.88 5.31
N THR A 13 -30.72 -2.47 4.56
CA THR A 13 -30.82 -2.71 3.12
C THR A 13 -30.00 -1.73 2.29
N HIS A 14 -29.67 -2.13 1.06
CA HIS A 14 -28.80 -1.46 0.09
C HIS A 14 -29.22 -0.03 -0.36
N GLN A 15 -30.27 0.57 0.22
CA GLN A 15 -30.87 1.84 -0.20
C GLN A 15 -30.49 3.06 0.64
N ASP A 16 -29.79 2.91 1.77
CA ASP A 16 -29.44 4.05 2.65
C ASP A 16 -28.08 4.72 2.36
N PHE A 17 -27.29 4.23 1.39
CA PHE A 17 -25.91 4.69 1.17
C PHE A 17 -25.64 5.43 -0.16
N ALA A 18 -26.67 5.82 -0.90
CA ALA A 18 -26.50 6.50 -2.19
C ALA A 18 -26.63 8.03 -2.10
N ARG A 19 -25.84 8.70 -1.25
CA ARG A 19 -25.60 10.15 -1.36
C ARG A 19 -24.22 10.51 -0.83
N GLU A 20 -23.25 10.59 -1.75
CA GLU A 20 -22.17 11.57 -1.69
C GLU A 20 -21.36 11.55 -3.00
N LEU A 21 -21.65 12.53 -3.87
CA LEU A 21 -20.73 13.41 -4.61
C LEU A 21 -21.58 14.30 -5.55
N PRO A 22 -21.25 15.60 -5.70
CA PRO A 22 -22.13 16.58 -6.35
C PRO A 22 -22.15 16.43 -7.89
N HIS A 23 -23.34 16.29 -8.46
CA HIS A 23 -23.56 16.39 -9.91
C HIS A 23 -23.58 17.86 -10.38
N PRO A 24 -22.97 18.20 -11.53
CA PRO A 24 -23.14 19.50 -12.16
C PRO A 24 -24.57 19.65 -12.71
N THR A 25 -25.10 20.85 -12.54
CA THR A 25 -26.48 21.28 -12.82
C THR A 25 -26.92 21.05 -14.26
N ARG A 26 -28.14 20.50 -14.42
CA ARG A 26 -28.82 20.28 -15.70
C ARG A 26 -29.75 21.47 -16.00
N ARG A 27 -29.49 22.22 -17.07
CA ARG A 27 -30.42 23.24 -17.60
C ARG A 27 -31.44 22.57 -18.55
N ARG A 28 -32.71 22.94 -18.44
CA ARG A 28 -33.87 22.36 -19.15
C ARG A 28 -34.13 23.01 -20.52
N SER A 29 -34.34 22.15 -21.53
CA SER A 29 -35.32 22.12 -22.66
C SER A 29 -35.61 23.32 -23.60
N HIS A 30 -35.52 23.10 -24.93
CA HIS A 30 -36.63 23.18 -25.95
C HIS A 30 -36.20 22.65 -27.37
N PRO A 31 -37.13 22.10 -28.21
CA PRO A 31 -36.91 21.65 -29.62
C PRO A 31 -37.70 22.50 -30.67
N PRO A 32 -37.85 22.16 -31.99
CA PRO A 32 -36.97 21.50 -32.98
C PRO A 32 -36.81 22.22 -34.37
N ARG A 33 -35.82 21.73 -35.16
CA ARG A 33 -35.66 21.61 -36.64
C ARG A 33 -35.75 22.84 -37.59
N ARG A 34 -34.72 22.97 -38.44
CA ARG A 34 -34.84 23.10 -39.93
C ARG A 34 -33.51 22.73 -40.65
N ARG A 35 -33.65 22.17 -41.87
CA ARG A 35 -32.59 21.74 -42.79
C ARG A 35 -31.88 22.93 -43.45
N SER A 36 -30.60 22.80 -43.79
CA SER A 36 -30.08 22.81 -45.18
C SER A 36 -28.59 23.17 -45.31
N ALA A 37 -27.99 22.54 -46.33
CA ALA A 37 -26.87 22.97 -47.18
C ALA A 37 -25.42 22.89 -46.66
N ALA A 38 -24.61 22.28 -47.54
CA ALA A 38 -23.20 21.98 -47.41
C ALA A 38 -22.30 23.21 -47.61
N ARG A 39 -21.20 23.26 -46.84
CA ARG A 39 -20.00 24.04 -47.19
C ARG A 39 -18.78 23.45 -46.45
N GLN A 40 -17.81 22.91 -47.18
CA GLN A 40 -16.46 22.69 -46.64
C GLN A 40 -15.82 24.07 -46.40
N PRO A 41 -14.94 24.27 -45.39
CA PRO A 41 -13.51 23.99 -45.62
C PRO A 41 -12.59 23.76 -44.38
N ARG A 42 -11.34 23.38 -44.70
CA ARG A 42 -10.04 23.53 -43.99
C ARG A 42 -9.60 22.47 -42.96
N ARG A 43 -8.43 21.91 -43.28
CA ARG A 43 -7.60 20.99 -42.47
C ARG A 43 -7.26 21.64 -41.12
N GLY A 44 -7.83 21.10 -40.04
CA GLY A 44 -7.51 21.45 -38.66
C GLY A 44 -6.60 20.38 -38.02
N ARG A 45 -5.53 20.85 -37.38
CA ARG A 45 -4.58 20.11 -36.54
C ARG A 45 -5.26 19.04 -35.68
N ALA A 46 -4.66 17.85 -35.62
CA ALA A 46 -5.04 16.76 -34.73
C ALA A 46 -5.16 17.27 -33.27
N ARG A 47 -6.35 17.11 -32.69
CA ARG A 47 -6.56 17.28 -31.25
C ARG A 47 -5.84 16.15 -30.54
N ARG A 48 -4.84 16.50 -29.73
CA ARG A 48 -4.20 15.60 -28.77
C ARG A 48 -5.28 15.03 -27.83
N ALA A 49 -5.23 13.72 -27.59
CA ALA A 49 -6.00 13.07 -26.54
C ALA A 49 -5.68 13.72 -25.18
N PRO A 50 -6.64 13.85 -24.26
CA PRO A 50 -6.36 14.33 -22.91
C PRO A 50 -5.41 13.33 -22.24
N GLY A 51 -4.19 13.78 -21.95
CA GLY A 51 -3.25 13.02 -21.13
C GLY A 51 -3.85 12.81 -19.75
N VAL A 52 -3.79 11.58 -19.27
CA VAL A 52 -3.96 11.24 -17.86
C VAL A 52 -2.95 12.08 -17.10
N ARG A 53 -3.42 13.11 -16.37
CA ARG A 53 -2.61 13.82 -15.40
C ARG A 53 -2.27 12.80 -14.32
N GLY A 54 -1.01 12.35 -14.29
CA GLY A 54 -0.49 11.70 -13.11
C GLY A 54 -0.43 12.76 -12.01
N ASP A 55 -1.12 12.52 -10.90
CA ASP A 55 -1.05 13.38 -9.73
C ASP A 55 0.43 13.48 -9.27
N PRO A 56 0.93 14.69 -8.98
CA PRO A 56 2.32 14.86 -8.62
C PRO A 56 2.62 14.20 -7.27
N VAL A 57 3.76 13.52 -7.20
CA VAL A 57 4.28 12.77 -6.03
C VAL A 57 4.58 13.69 -4.82
N SER A 58 4.43 15.01 -4.97
CA SER A 58 4.67 16.04 -3.94
C SER A 58 3.65 16.10 -2.81
N ASP A 59 2.50 15.42 -2.97
CA ASP A 59 1.33 15.61 -2.10
C ASP A 59 1.14 14.44 -1.11
N LEU A 60 2.08 13.48 -1.10
CA LEU A 60 2.06 12.33 -0.20
C LEU A 60 2.66 12.72 1.16
N ILE A 61 1.89 12.52 2.22
CA ILE A 61 2.23 13.00 3.56
C ILE A 61 3.05 12.00 4.36
N ILE A 62 2.62 10.73 4.43
CA ILE A 62 3.18 9.77 5.39
C ILE A 62 3.85 8.61 4.66
N THR A 63 4.94 8.13 5.23
CA THR A 63 5.60 6.88 4.82
C THR A 63 4.87 5.67 5.42
N ALA A 64 5.08 4.48 4.86
CA ALA A 64 4.57 3.23 5.43
C ALA A 64 5.04 3.01 6.87
N GLU A 65 6.28 3.39 7.19
CA GLU A 65 6.86 3.16 8.51
C GLU A 65 6.33 4.14 9.56
N GLU A 66 6.08 5.40 9.21
CA GLU A 66 5.40 6.36 10.10
C GLU A 66 3.98 5.87 10.44
N TYR A 67 3.28 5.32 9.45
CA TYR A 67 1.97 4.70 9.62
C TYR A 67 2.02 3.46 10.53
N ILE A 68 2.92 2.52 10.25
CA ILE A 68 3.11 1.30 11.05
C ILE A 68 3.53 1.63 12.48
N ALA A 69 4.38 2.63 12.70
CA ALA A 69 4.76 3.05 14.04
C ALA A 69 3.57 3.53 14.87
N VAL A 70 2.62 4.25 14.25
CA VAL A 70 1.37 4.64 14.91
C VAL A 70 0.53 3.41 15.25
N LEU A 71 0.35 2.47 14.32
CA LEU A 71 -0.41 1.23 14.55
C LEU A 71 0.17 0.41 15.71
N LEU A 72 1.48 0.14 15.69
CA LEU A 72 2.16 -0.65 16.72
C LEU A 72 2.10 0.03 18.10
N SER A 73 2.11 1.37 18.16
CA SER A 73 1.94 2.10 19.43
C SER A 73 0.59 1.87 20.11
N GLN A 74 -0.35 1.24 19.41
CA GLN A 74 -1.68 0.92 19.90
C GLN A 74 -1.85 -0.55 20.29
N GLU A 75 -0.85 -1.41 20.08
CA GLU A 75 -0.95 -2.83 20.41
C GLU A 75 -1.43 -3.06 21.84
N GLY A 76 -2.40 -3.96 22.01
CA GLY A 76 -3.01 -4.29 23.30
C GLY A 76 -4.09 -3.31 23.78
N LYS A 77 -4.22 -2.12 23.17
CA LYS A 77 -5.30 -1.18 23.51
C LYS A 77 -6.62 -1.68 22.94
N GLY A 78 -7.70 -1.49 23.68
CA GLY A 78 -9.02 -1.96 23.31
C GLY A 78 -10.13 -1.07 23.80
N GLU A 79 -11.34 -1.60 23.71
CA GLU A 79 -12.56 -0.87 24.08
C GLU A 79 -12.63 -0.57 25.58
N LYS A 80 -13.27 0.55 25.90
CA LYS A 80 -13.71 0.89 27.25
C LYS A 80 -15.22 1.07 27.21
N ASN A 81 -15.95 0.34 28.05
CA ASN A 81 -17.42 0.36 28.09
C ASN A 81 -18.07 0.05 26.72
N GLY A 82 -17.43 -0.83 25.93
CA GLY A 82 -17.85 -1.23 24.59
C GLY A 82 -17.61 -0.16 23.51
N ALA A 83 -16.91 0.93 23.83
CA ALA A 83 -16.55 1.96 22.86
C ALA A 83 -15.04 1.97 22.63
N SER A 84 -14.60 2.21 21.39
CA SER A 84 -13.18 2.38 21.07
C SER A 84 -12.84 3.84 20.82
N THR A 85 -11.62 4.25 21.16
CA THR A 85 -11.11 5.59 20.79
C THR A 85 -11.20 5.84 19.28
N TYR A 86 -11.03 4.80 18.47
CA TYR A 86 -11.08 4.86 17.01
C TYR A 86 -12.51 5.07 16.52
N GLY A 87 -13.47 4.32 17.08
CA GLY A 87 -14.89 4.46 16.79
C GLY A 87 -15.43 5.84 17.15
N ILE A 88 -15.06 6.36 18.32
CA ILE A 88 -15.42 7.72 18.76
C ILE A 88 -14.85 8.78 17.79
N TRP A 89 -13.57 8.66 17.42
CA TRP A 89 -12.96 9.57 16.44
C TRP A 89 -13.71 9.56 15.10
N TYR A 90 -14.11 8.38 14.63
CA TYR A 90 -14.87 8.27 13.38
C TYR A 90 -16.29 8.82 13.54
N GLY A 91 -16.97 8.51 14.64
CA GLY A 91 -18.31 9.04 14.94
C GLY A 91 -18.33 10.56 15.02
N ASP A 92 -17.32 11.18 15.64
CA ASP A 92 -17.14 12.63 15.65
C ASP A 92 -16.91 13.21 14.24
N ARG A 93 -16.19 12.48 13.38
CA ARG A 93 -15.92 12.86 11.99
C ARG A 93 -17.19 12.81 11.13
N VAL A 94 -17.99 11.76 11.26
CA VAL A 94 -19.22 11.57 10.45
C VAL A 94 -20.49 12.07 11.12
N LYS A 95 -20.38 12.62 12.34
CA LYS A 95 -21.50 13.10 13.17
C LYS A 95 -22.53 12.02 13.49
N ASP A 96 -22.05 10.82 13.81
CA ASP A 96 -22.86 9.67 14.20
C ASP A 96 -22.19 8.87 15.33
N SER A 97 -22.71 9.00 16.55
CA SER A 97 -22.21 8.28 17.73
C SER A 97 -22.52 6.78 17.71
N GLY A 98 -23.28 6.29 16.73
CA GLY A 98 -23.43 4.86 16.48
C GLY A 98 -22.09 4.16 16.22
N PHE A 99 -21.09 4.89 15.71
CA PHE A 99 -19.76 4.36 15.46
C PHE A 99 -18.90 4.18 16.71
N ASP A 100 -19.24 4.83 17.83
CA ASP A 100 -18.48 4.73 19.08
C ASP A 100 -18.31 3.27 19.51
N LYS A 101 -19.38 2.47 19.35
CA LYS A 101 -19.50 1.06 19.75
C LYS A 101 -19.59 0.10 18.56
N ALA A 102 -19.42 0.59 17.34
CA ALA A 102 -19.42 -0.24 16.15
C ALA A 102 -18.11 -1.03 16.03
N ALA A 103 -18.10 -2.06 15.18
CA ALA A 103 -16.86 -2.71 14.80
C ALA A 103 -15.90 -1.71 14.15
N TRP A 104 -14.65 -1.69 14.60
CA TRP A 104 -13.71 -0.60 14.31
C TRP A 104 -12.41 -1.06 13.62
N CYS A 105 -12.35 -2.29 13.12
CA CYS A 105 -11.15 -2.81 12.43
C CYS A 105 -10.70 -1.91 11.27
N ASP A 106 -11.64 -1.43 10.46
CA ASP A 106 -11.34 -0.58 9.31
C ASP A 106 -11.14 0.89 9.69
N VAL A 107 -11.96 1.36 10.63
CA VAL A 107 -11.84 2.70 11.22
C VAL A 107 -10.43 2.92 11.79
N PHE A 108 -9.87 1.90 12.44
CA PHE A 108 -8.52 1.93 12.99
C PHE A 108 -7.46 2.21 11.92
N THR A 109 -7.60 1.65 10.72
CA THR A 109 -6.64 1.87 9.63
C THR A 109 -6.61 3.33 9.20
N GLY A 110 -7.77 3.98 9.11
CA GLY A 110 -7.90 5.41 8.79
C GLY A 110 -7.44 6.31 9.94
N TRP A 111 -7.83 6.00 11.18
CA TRP A 111 -7.39 6.74 12.36
C TRP A 111 -5.86 6.79 12.45
N ALA A 112 -5.19 5.65 12.23
CA ALA A 112 -3.74 5.59 12.30
C ALA A 112 -3.06 6.43 11.21
N ALA A 113 -3.66 6.53 10.02
CA ALA A 113 -3.14 7.37 8.94
C ALA A 113 -3.30 8.85 9.28
N TRP A 114 -4.47 9.23 9.80
CA TRP A 114 -4.75 10.58 10.29
C TRP A 114 -3.79 10.98 11.41
N GLU A 115 -3.59 10.11 12.40
CA GLU A 115 -2.69 10.37 13.54
C GLU A 115 -1.22 10.46 13.11
N ALA A 116 -0.79 9.66 12.13
CA ALA A 116 0.54 9.77 11.55
C ALA A 116 0.73 11.11 10.83
N GLY A 117 -0.26 11.55 10.04
CA GLY A 117 -0.26 12.86 9.40
C GLY A 117 -0.24 13.99 10.42
N ARG A 118 -1.06 13.89 11.47
CA ARG A 118 -1.12 14.88 12.57
C ARG A 118 0.22 15.04 13.27
N LYS A 119 0.88 13.94 13.60
CA LYS A 119 2.23 13.94 14.20
C LYS A 119 3.28 14.57 13.28
N LYS A 120 3.11 14.45 11.97
CA LYS A 120 4.07 14.93 10.98
C LYS A 120 3.91 16.40 10.62
N GLY A 121 2.67 16.88 10.53
CA GLY A 121 2.40 18.22 10.00
C GLY A 121 1.10 18.86 10.48
N GLY A 122 0.54 18.42 11.61
CA GLY A 122 -0.70 18.98 12.15
C GLY A 122 -1.96 18.53 11.39
N LEU A 123 -3.07 19.22 11.61
CA LEU A 123 -4.40 18.78 11.17
C LEU A 123 -4.54 18.69 9.64
N ASP A 124 -3.94 19.60 8.88
CA ASP A 124 -3.98 19.55 7.42
C ASP A 124 -3.28 18.31 6.87
N ALA A 125 -2.12 17.97 7.44
CA ALA A 125 -1.39 16.75 7.10
C ALA A 125 -2.16 15.50 7.53
N ALA A 126 -2.90 15.56 8.64
CA ALA A 126 -3.76 14.49 9.11
C ALA A 126 -4.88 14.17 8.10
N GLU A 127 -5.57 15.20 7.61
CA GLU A 127 -6.63 15.05 6.61
C GLU A 127 -6.08 14.58 5.26
N ALA A 128 -4.97 15.15 4.80
CA ALA A 128 -4.33 14.71 3.57
C ALA A 128 -3.80 13.26 3.65
N ALA A 129 -3.37 12.81 4.83
CA ALA A 129 -2.90 11.45 5.01
C ALA A 129 -3.97 10.39 4.77
N LEU A 130 -5.26 10.71 5.00
CA LEU A 130 -6.37 9.81 4.72
C LEU A 130 -6.52 9.48 3.23
N ALA A 131 -6.10 10.35 2.31
CA ALA A 131 -6.16 10.07 0.87
C ALA A 131 -5.19 8.95 0.44
N GLN A 132 -4.15 8.70 1.24
CA GLN A 132 -3.17 7.65 0.97
C GLN A 132 -3.73 6.27 1.34
N VAL A 133 -4.40 6.17 2.49
CA VAL A 133 -4.85 4.90 3.08
C VAL A 133 -6.33 4.64 2.84
N GLY A 134 -7.20 5.65 3.02
CA GLY A 134 -8.65 5.48 3.10
C GLY A 134 -9.19 5.82 4.50
N CYS A 135 -10.49 6.09 4.61
CA CYS A 135 -11.19 6.32 5.88
C CYS A 135 -12.59 5.70 5.81
N PHE A 136 -12.70 4.44 6.26
CA PHE A 136 -13.90 3.62 6.07
C PHE A 136 -14.27 2.91 7.37
N ALA A 137 -15.57 2.71 7.59
CA ALA A 137 -16.07 1.84 8.65
C ALA A 137 -16.52 0.46 8.14
N TRP A 138 -16.75 0.32 6.83
CA TRP A 138 -17.20 -0.93 6.20
C TRP A 138 -16.12 -1.49 5.26
N THR A 139 -15.62 -2.67 5.61
CA THR A 139 -14.45 -3.31 4.98
C THR A 139 -14.59 -3.58 3.48
N PRO A 140 -15.75 -4.02 2.94
CA PRO A 140 -15.95 -4.14 1.49
C PRO A 140 -15.84 -2.82 0.73
N SER A 141 -16.26 -1.70 1.34
CA SER A 141 -16.12 -0.37 0.71
C SER A 141 -14.65 0.00 0.55
N HIS A 142 -13.81 -0.30 1.55
CA HIS A 142 -12.39 -0.01 1.48
C HIS A 142 -11.67 -0.86 0.43
N ALA A 143 -11.96 -2.17 0.37
CA ALA A 143 -11.46 -3.04 -0.69
C ALA A 143 -11.88 -2.56 -2.08
N ARG A 144 -13.17 -2.18 -2.25
CA ARG A 144 -13.69 -1.65 -3.51
C ARG A 144 -13.04 -0.31 -3.88
N TRP A 145 -12.73 0.53 -2.91
CA TRP A 145 -12.02 1.79 -3.14
C TRP A 145 -10.62 1.53 -3.71
N PHE A 146 -9.83 0.63 -3.12
CA PHE A 146 -8.54 0.25 -3.70
C PHE A 146 -8.69 -0.35 -5.10
N ALA A 147 -9.66 -1.25 -5.31
CA ALA A 147 -9.91 -1.84 -6.62
C ALA A 147 -10.22 -0.78 -7.69
N SER A 148 -11.11 0.17 -7.37
CA SER A 148 -11.53 1.25 -8.28
C SER A 148 -10.39 2.21 -8.61
N ASN A 149 -9.38 2.30 -7.74
CA ASN A 149 -8.18 3.09 -7.95
C ASN A 149 -7.02 2.28 -8.56
N GLY A 150 -7.24 1.02 -8.98
CA GLY A 150 -6.19 0.15 -9.54
C GLY A 150 -5.11 -0.24 -8.53
N ARG A 151 -5.46 -0.30 -7.24
CA ARG A 151 -4.55 -0.44 -6.09
C ARG A 151 -4.92 -1.62 -5.19
N LEU A 152 -5.69 -2.58 -5.70
CA LEU A 152 -5.94 -3.87 -5.04
C LEU A 152 -5.16 -4.95 -5.79
N GLY A 153 -4.37 -5.76 -5.09
CA GLY A 153 -3.63 -6.89 -5.66
C GLY A 153 -3.60 -8.08 -4.71
N ASN A 154 -2.71 -9.03 -4.99
CA ASN A 154 -2.63 -10.33 -4.30
C ASN A 154 -1.34 -10.55 -3.52
N THR A 155 -0.42 -9.59 -3.53
CA THR A 155 0.85 -9.68 -2.81
C THR A 155 0.78 -8.88 -1.51
N ALA A 156 1.00 -9.56 -0.39
CA ALA A 156 1.20 -8.93 0.91
C ALA A 156 2.51 -8.11 0.90
N THR A 157 2.40 -6.79 0.93
CA THR A 157 3.55 -5.88 1.05
C THR A 157 3.47 -5.12 2.36
N ARG A 158 4.60 -4.84 3.01
CA ARG A 158 4.61 -4.10 4.27
C ARG A 158 3.89 -2.76 4.13
N GLY A 159 2.94 -2.49 5.01
CA GLY A 159 2.04 -1.33 4.98
C GLY A 159 0.76 -1.53 4.14
N SER A 160 0.65 -2.57 3.33
CA SER A 160 -0.60 -2.86 2.62
C SER A 160 -1.74 -3.22 3.58
N ILE A 161 -2.97 -2.94 3.16
CA ILE A 161 -4.18 -3.30 3.89
C ILE A 161 -4.61 -4.69 3.44
N ALA A 162 -4.52 -5.68 4.32
CA ALA A 162 -4.96 -7.04 4.07
C ALA A 162 -6.47 -7.15 4.26
N PHE A 163 -7.21 -7.56 3.22
CA PHE A 163 -8.65 -7.77 3.26
C PHE A 163 -8.95 -9.25 3.51
N VAL A 164 -9.51 -9.55 4.68
CA VAL A 164 -9.74 -10.92 5.17
C VAL A 164 -11.20 -11.31 4.97
N ASP A 165 -11.41 -12.50 4.42
CA ASP A 165 -12.70 -13.17 4.27
C ASP A 165 -12.62 -14.52 5.01
N TYR A 166 -13.21 -14.57 6.20
CA TYR A 166 -13.19 -15.76 7.04
C TYR A 166 -14.09 -16.87 6.50
N GLN A 167 -15.09 -16.51 5.70
CA GLN A 167 -16.01 -17.44 5.04
C GLN A 167 -15.43 -18.00 3.73
N ARG A 168 -14.31 -17.45 3.26
CA ARG A 168 -13.60 -17.86 2.04
C ARG A 168 -14.50 -17.85 0.80
N THR A 169 -15.35 -16.83 0.70
CA THR A 169 -16.13 -16.58 -0.51
C THR A 169 -15.27 -16.11 -1.68
N ASP A 170 -14.08 -15.57 -1.38
CA ASP A 170 -13.12 -15.00 -2.35
C ASP A 170 -13.72 -13.82 -3.13
N THR A 171 -14.53 -13.01 -2.45
CA THR A 171 -15.17 -11.84 -3.05
C THR A 171 -14.95 -10.58 -2.21
N VAL A 172 -14.86 -9.43 -2.88
CA VAL A 172 -14.82 -8.11 -2.21
C VAL A 172 -16.02 -7.90 -1.28
N ALA A 173 -17.18 -8.47 -1.60
CA ALA A 173 -18.37 -8.38 -0.77
C ALA A 173 -18.29 -9.24 0.50
N GLY A 174 -17.49 -10.31 0.48
CA GLY A 174 -17.25 -11.21 1.60
C GLY A 174 -16.12 -10.78 2.54
N VAL A 175 -15.54 -9.59 2.36
CA VAL A 175 -14.49 -9.09 3.27
C VAL A 175 -15.10 -8.78 4.64
N ASP A 176 -14.78 -9.61 5.62
CA ASP A 176 -15.23 -9.51 7.01
C ASP A 176 -14.34 -8.58 7.86
N HIS A 177 -13.05 -8.49 7.52
CA HIS A 177 -12.06 -7.89 8.40
C HIS A 177 -10.87 -7.31 7.63
N VAL A 178 -10.12 -6.42 8.28
CA VAL A 178 -8.88 -5.85 7.75
C VAL A 178 -7.76 -5.85 8.78
N GLY A 179 -6.54 -5.99 8.28
CA GLY A 179 -5.30 -5.80 9.04
C GLY A 179 -4.26 -5.07 8.21
N VAL A 180 -3.24 -4.48 8.85
CA VAL A 180 -2.13 -3.84 8.12
C VAL A 180 -0.91 -4.75 8.13
N VAL A 181 -0.40 -5.08 6.95
CA VAL A 181 0.71 -6.03 6.78
C VAL A 181 1.99 -5.47 7.40
N LEU A 182 2.55 -6.22 8.35
CA LEU A 182 3.88 -5.99 8.92
C LEU A 182 4.96 -6.77 8.16
N GLY A 183 4.61 -7.91 7.57
CA GLY A 183 5.53 -8.77 6.84
C GLY A 183 5.03 -10.22 6.82
N ARG A 184 5.97 -11.17 6.76
CA ARG A 184 5.69 -12.60 6.93
C ARG A 184 6.51 -13.18 8.07
N ASP A 185 5.98 -14.19 8.72
CA ASP A 185 6.74 -14.99 9.69
C ASP A 185 7.53 -16.12 9.01
N LYS A 186 8.26 -16.91 9.81
CA LYS A 186 9.09 -18.03 9.33
C LYS A 186 8.27 -19.16 8.70
N GLN A 187 6.98 -19.24 9.00
CA GLN A 187 6.04 -20.21 8.45
C GLN A 187 5.39 -19.70 7.16
N GLY A 188 5.81 -18.52 6.68
CA GLY A 188 5.26 -17.88 5.50
C GLY A 188 3.89 -17.26 5.72
N ARG A 189 3.36 -17.20 6.95
CA ARG A 189 2.08 -16.55 7.23
C ARG A 189 2.23 -15.04 7.13
N VAL A 190 1.23 -14.36 6.58
CA VAL A 190 1.17 -12.91 6.58
C VAL A 190 0.90 -12.44 8.01
N VAL A 191 1.80 -11.60 8.52
CA VAL A 191 1.71 -10.98 9.83
C VAL A 191 1.11 -9.59 9.68
N THR A 192 0.06 -9.30 10.42
CA THR A 192 -0.68 -8.03 10.38
C THR A 192 -0.84 -7.44 11.77
N ILE A 193 -1.02 -6.12 11.86
CA ILE A 193 -1.54 -5.43 13.06
C ILE A 193 -2.99 -5.05 12.78
N ASP A 194 -3.90 -5.52 13.65
CA ASP A 194 -5.33 -5.49 13.39
C ASP A 194 -6.05 -4.74 14.50
N GLY A 195 -7.05 -3.95 14.15
CA GLY A 195 -8.00 -3.40 15.10
C GLY A 195 -9.14 -4.37 15.37
N ASN A 196 -9.78 -4.27 16.53
CA ASN A 196 -10.99 -5.01 16.89
C ASN A 196 -10.88 -6.55 16.85
N ILE A 197 -9.70 -7.10 17.15
CA ILE A 197 -9.54 -8.54 17.42
C ILE A 197 -9.82 -8.78 18.90
N SER A 198 -10.94 -9.40 19.21
CA SER A 198 -11.42 -9.52 20.60
C SER A 198 -11.45 -8.17 21.32
N ASN A 199 -12.01 -7.16 20.65
CA ASN A 199 -12.17 -5.78 21.13
C ASN A 199 -10.85 -5.06 21.45
N LYS A 200 -9.73 -5.47 20.86
CA LYS A 200 -8.41 -4.85 21.03
C LYS A 200 -7.57 -4.84 19.75
N VAL A 201 -6.53 -4.03 19.75
CA VAL A 201 -5.48 -4.03 18.73
C VAL A 201 -4.55 -5.23 18.97
N THR A 202 -4.35 -6.07 17.96
CA THR A 202 -3.61 -7.34 18.09
C THR A 202 -2.74 -7.60 16.87
N VAL A 203 -1.52 -8.13 17.08
CA VAL A 203 -0.73 -8.72 15.99
C VAL A 203 -1.28 -10.10 15.65
N CYS A 204 -1.64 -10.31 14.39
CA CYS A 204 -2.21 -11.55 13.88
C CYS A 204 -1.30 -12.17 12.82
N ALA A 205 -1.34 -13.50 12.69
CA ALA A 205 -0.63 -14.23 11.65
C ALA A 205 -1.59 -15.20 10.95
N ARG A 206 -1.76 -15.06 9.63
CA ARG A 206 -2.71 -15.86 8.84
C ARG A 206 -2.05 -16.40 7.57
N TYR A 207 -2.49 -17.56 7.11
CA TYR A 207 -2.09 -18.09 5.80
C TYR A 207 -2.80 -17.33 4.66
N ASP A 208 -2.26 -17.39 3.45
CA ASP A 208 -2.77 -16.61 2.32
C ASP A 208 -4.23 -16.91 1.95
N ASN A 209 -4.72 -18.11 2.27
CA ASN A 209 -6.04 -18.62 1.89
C ASN A 209 -7.25 -17.95 2.56
N VAL A 210 -7.04 -16.91 3.36
CA VAL A 210 -8.11 -16.11 3.96
C VAL A 210 -8.14 -14.67 3.45
N PHE A 211 -7.20 -14.28 2.57
CA PHE A 211 -7.19 -12.93 2.02
C PHE A 211 -7.84 -12.89 0.65
N VAL A 212 -8.79 -11.97 0.48
CA VAL A 212 -9.35 -11.58 -0.82
C VAL A 212 -8.32 -10.77 -1.62
N GLY A 213 -7.45 -10.04 -0.93
CA GLY A 213 -6.40 -9.25 -1.54
C GLY A 213 -5.78 -8.23 -0.60
N PHE A 214 -4.89 -7.42 -1.16
CA PHE A 214 -4.12 -6.40 -0.46
C PHE A 214 -4.30 -5.04 -1.13
N GLY A 215 -4.80 -4.07 -0.37
CA GLY A 215 -4.88 -2.68 -0.78
C GLY A 215 -3.52 -2.00 -0.63
N TYR A 216 -3.10 -1.22 -1.63
CA TYR A 216 -1.80 -0.57 -1.67
C TYR A 216 -1.94 0.93 -1.42
N PRO A 217 -1.76 1.41 -0.17
CA PRO A 217 -1.59 2.82 0.10
C PRO A 217 -0.46 3.44 -0.73
N ARG A 218 -0.59 4.73 -1.06
CA ARG A 218 0.49 5.48 -1.71
C ARG A 218 1.30 6.15 -0.62
N TRP A 219 2.56 5.75 -0.49
CA TRP A 219 3.41 6.26 0.57
C TRP A 219 4.30 7.38 0.09
N ALA A 220 4.47 8.39 0.94
CA ALA A 220 5.55 9.36 0.76
C ALA A 220 6.88 8.61 0.72
N THR A 221 7.77 9.04 -0.16
CA THR A 221 9.18 8.66 -0.07
C THR A 221 9.82 9.46 1.05
N LYS A 222 10.69 8.84 1.86
CA LYS A 222 11.44 9.57 2.89
C LYS A 222 12.17 10.73 2.23
N ALA A 223 11.87 11.97 2.64
CA ALA A 223 12.57 13.14 2.12
C ALA A 223 14.05 13.00 2.47
N THR A 224 14.89 12.76 1.47
CA THR A 224 16.32 13.04 1.59
C THR A 224 16.45 14.54 1.78
N PRO A 225 17.28 15.07 2.71
CA PRO A 225 17.60 16.49 2.68
C PRO A 225 18.08 16.84 1.27
N ALA A 226 17.53 17.93 0.73
CA ALA A 226 17.80 18.35 -0.64
C ALA A 226 19.32 18.30 -0.90
N PRO A 227 19.79 17.69 -2.01
CA PRO A 227 21.18 17.83 -2.40
C PRO A 227 21.42 19.33 -2.62
N THR A 228 22.31 19.93 -1.83
CA THR A 228 22.89 21.22 -2.19
C THR A 228 23.48 21.06 -3.59
N THR A 229 22.92 21.81 -4.53
CA THR A 229 23.21 21.76 -5.96
C THR A 229 24.71 21.61 -6.25
N PRO A 230 25.12 20.59 -7.02
CA PRO A 230 26.25 20.72 -7.92
C PRO A 230 25.71 20.80 -9.35
N SER A 231 26.13 21.86 -10.03
CA SER A 231 25.78 22.23 -11.39
C SER A 231 25.80 21.07 -12.40
N LYS A 232 24.85 21.14 -13.35
CA LYS A 232 24.84 20.36 -14.60
C LYS A 232 26.22 20.37 -15.29
N PRO A 233 26.69 19.21 -15.79
CA PRO A 233 26.98 19.10 -17.22
C PRO A 233 26.27 17.91 -17.92
N THR A 234 26.46 17.87 -19.24
CA THR A 234 25.70 17.28 -20.34
C THR A 234 25.88 15.76 -20.62
N LYS A 235 24.85 15.16 -21.29
CA LYS A 235 24.64 13.80 -21.91
C LYS A 235 25.83 13.24 -22.76
N PRO A 236 25.84 11.97 -23.28
CA PRO A 236 24.81 10.89 -23.28
C PRO A 236 25.27 9.41 -23.09
N GLY A 237 24.34 8.54 -22.65
CA GLY A 237 24.32 7.10 -23.00
C GLY A 237 24.91 6.13 -21.98
N SER A 238 24.14 5.73 -20.97
CA SER A 238 24.33 4.44 -20.30
C SER A 238 22.96 3.84 -20.02
N THR A 239 22.62 2.77 -20.72
CA THR A 239 21.43 1.97 -20.45
C THR A 239 21.60 1.34 -19.08
N ARG A 240 20.81 1.77 -18.09
CA ARG A 240 20.75 1.14 -16.76
C ARG A 240 20.65 -0.39 -16.93
N PRO A 241 21.54 -1.19 -16.32
CA PRO A 241 21.45 -2.64 -16.39
C PRO A 241 20.08 -3.12 -15.88
N LYS A 242 19.30 -3.77 -16.75
CA LYS A 242 18.02 -4.38 -16.37
C LYS A 242 18.27 -5.47 -15.32
N PHE A 243 17.35 -5.63 -14.36
CA PHE A 243 17.41 -6.73 -13.40
C PHE A 243 17.51 -8.08 -14.16
N PRO A 244 18.51 -8.92 -13.87
CA PRO A 244 18.86 -10.05 -14.72
C PRO A 244 18.11 -11.35 -14.36
N LEU A 245 17.16 -11.29 -13.42
CA LEU A 245 16.27 -12.39 -13.05
C LEU A 245 14.81 -12.06 -13.38
N ALA A 246 13.94 -13.07 -13.30
CA ALA A 246 12.50 -12.84 -13.35
C ALA A 246 12.07 -11.93 -12.17
N PRO A 247 10.99 -11.13 -12.30
CA PRO A 247 10.63 -10.11 -11.32
C PRO A 247 10.36 -10.61 -9.89
N ASP A 248 10.03 -11.90 -9.73
CA ASP A 248 9.75 -12.58 -8.46
C ASP A 248 10.93 -13.45 -7.96
N HIS A 249 12.08 -13.39 -8.64
CA HIS A 249 13.32 -14.06 -8.25
C HIS A 249 14.27 -13.09 -7.54
N TRP A 250 15.18 -13.61 -6.70
CA TRP A 250 16.15 -12.78 -5.96
C TRP A 250 17.50 -13.47 -5.81
N PHE A 251 18.54 -12.68 -5.59
CA PHE A 251 19.81 -13.20 -5.08
C PHE A 251 19.78 -13.26 -3.55
N GLY A 252 20.18 -14.39 -2.98
CA GLY A 252 20.11 -14.61 -1.53
C GLY A 252 20.97 -15.79 -1.10
N ILE A 253 21.08 -15.99 0.21
CA ILE A 253 21.68 -17.22 0.75
C ILE A 253 20.90 -18.41 0.19
N LYS A 254 21.61 -19.49 -0.16
CA LYS A 254 21.04 -20.70 -0.74
C LYS A 254 19.82 -21.18 0.05
N SER A 255 18.70 -21.34 -0.64
CA SER A 255 17.49 -22.00 -0.14
C SER A 255 16.99 -23.03 -1.15
N ASP A 256 15.99 -23.82 -0.74
CA ASP A 256 15.31 -24.80 -1.62
C ASP A 256 14.25 -24.14 -2.52
N ASP A 257 14.06 -22.82 -2.43
CA ASP A 257 13.14 -22.09 -3.30
C ASP A 257 13.76 -21.95 -4.70
N PRO A 258 13.08 -22.42 -5.77
CA PRO A 258 13.61 -22.32 -7.14
C PRO A 258 13.78 -20.88 -7.64
N ARG A 259 13.23 -19.88 -6.93
CA ARG A 259 13.37 -18.45 -7.23
C ARG A 259 14.60 -17.81 -6.55
N ASN A 260 15.28 -18.53 -5.66
CA ASN A 260 16.50 -18.10 -5.01
C ASN A 260 17.74 -18.42 -5.86
N HIS A 261 18.54 -17.40 -6.13
CA HIS A 261 19.78 -17.52 -6.88
C HIS A 261 20.97 -17.24 -5.96
N SER A 262 21.70 -18.30 -5.60
CA SER A 262 22.81 -18.25 -4.63
C SER A 262 24.20 -18.46 -5.24
N GLY A 263 24.26 -18.75 -6.54
CA GLY A 263 25.53 -19.03 -7.25
C GLY A 263 25.86 -20.53 -7.32
N THR A 264 24.88 -21.39 -7.05
CA THR A 264 25.04 -22.85 -7.09
C THR A 264 25.19 -23.38 -8.52
N ASN A 265 24.67 -22.66 -9.54
CA ASN A 265 24.87 -22.98 -10.96
C ASN A 265 25.67 -21.86 -11.69
N PRO A 266 26.31 -22.14 -12.84
CA PRO A 266 27.15 -21.16 -13.55
C PRO A 266 26.41 -19.90 -14.02
N ASP A 267 25.14 -20.03 -14.42
CA ASP A 267 24.32 -18.90 -14.89
C ASP A 267 23.98 -17.91 -13.77
N ASP A 268 23.88 -18.37 -12.52
CA ASP A 268 23.68 -17.54 -11.34
C ASP A 268 24.97 -16.85 -10.94
N GLN A 269 26.10 -17.55 -11.07
CA GLN A 269 27.40 -17.00 -10.71
C GLN A 269 27.72 -15.74 -11.52
N LEU A 270 27.43 -15.72 -12.82
CA LEU A 270 27.67 -14.53 -13.64
C LEU A 270 26.85 -13.33 -13.16
N LYS A 271 25.57 -13.53 -12.80
CA LYS A 271 24.68 -12.46 -12.35
C LYS A 271 25.02 -11.99 -10.92
N ILE A 272 25.48 -12.90 -10.05
CA ILE A 272 25.93 -12.55 -8.70
C ILE A 272 27.27 -11.80 -8.75
N LYS A 273 28.17 -12.13 -9.69
CA LYS A 273 29.39 -11.33 -9.90
C LYS A 273 29.04 -9.89 -10.27
N GLN A 274 28.03 -9.68 -11.11
CA GLN A 274 27.52 -8.34 -11.42
C GLN A 274 26.95 -7.65 -10.17
N LEU A 275 26.15 -8.35 -9.36
CA LEU A 275 25.65 -7.81 -8.09
C LEU A 275 26.80 -7.40 -7.14
N GLN A 276 27.81 -8.25 -6.97
CA GLN A 276 28.97 -7.99 -6.11
C GLN A 276 29.79 -6.80 -6.61
N GLN A 277 29.95 -6.66 -7.93
CA GLN A 277 30.57 -5.48 -8.54
C GLN A 277 29.78 -4.21 -8.22
N LEU A 278 28.46 -4.23 -8.39
CA LEU A 278 27.59 -3.10 -8.07
C LEU A 278 27.66 -2.72 -6.57
N LEU A 279 27.66 -3.72 -5.69
CA LEU A 279 27.82 -3.50 -4.24
C LEU A 279 29.19 -2.90 -3.91
N ASN A 280 30.26 -3.34 -4.57
CA ASN A 280 31.59 -2.76 -4.40
C ASN A 280 31.66 -1.32 -4.92
N THR A 281 31.03 -1.02 -6.05
CA THR A 281 30.85 0.36 -6.53
C THR A 281 30.07 1.21 -5.52
N ALA A 282 29.09 0.63 -4.84
CA ALA A 282 28.33 1.30 -3.77
C ALA A 282 29.10 1.43 -2.43
N GLY A 283 30.32 0.91 -2.36
CA GLY A 283 31.26 1.07 -1.23
C GLY A 283 31.53 -0.21 -0.42
N ALA A 284 31.02 -1.37 -0.85
CA ALA A 284 31.38 -2.65 -0.24
C ALA A 284 32.81 -3.08 -0.62
N LYS A 285 33.35 -4.07 0.10
CA LYS A 285 34.69 -4.66 -0.14
C LYS A 285 34.59 -6.17 -0.26
N LEU A 286 33.75 -6.64 -1.18
CA LEU A 286 33.52 -8.05 -1.46
C LEU A 286 34.53 -8.60 -2.46
N THR A 287 34.86 -9.89 -2.32
CA THR A 287 35.43 -10.68 -3.41
C THR A 287 34.33 -10.93 -4.45
N VAL A 288 34.65 -10.76 -5.74
CA VAL A 288 33.72 -11.00 -6.86
C VAL A 288 33.83 -12.46 -7.32
N ASP A 289 33.34 -13.37 -6.49
CA ASP A 289 33.43 -14.83 -6.72
C ASP A 289 32.18 -15.44 -7.38
N GLY A 290 31.06 -14.70 -7.41
CA GLY A 290 29.78 -15.19 -7.92
C GLY A 290 28.98 -16.05 -6.96
N ILE A 291 29.36 -16.07 -5.67
CA ILE A 291 28.66 -16.81 -4.62
C ILE A 291 27.96 -15.83 -3.67
N TYR A 292 26.66 -16.02 -3.46
CA TYR A 292 25.90 -15.22 -2.50
C TYR A 292 26.05 -15.80 -1.09
N GLY A 293 27.19 -15.50 -0.46
CA GLY A 293 27.50 -15.92 0.91
C GLY A 293 27.13 -14.89 1.98
N ALA A 294 27.43 -15.19 3.24
CA ALA A 294 27.12 -14.33 4.39
C ALA A 294 27.67 -12.89 4.25
N LYS A 295 28.87 -12.72 3.67
CA LYS A 295 29.46 -11.41 3.41
C LYS A 295 28.67 -10.60 2.37
N THR A 296 28.22 -11.26 1.30
CA THR A 296 27.37 -10.61 0.28
C THR A 296 26.02 -10.24 0.87
N LYS A 297 25.42 -11.14 1.67
CA LYS A 297 24.18 -10.82 2.41
C LYS A 297 24.35 -9.58 3.29
N GLN A 298 25.41 -9.51 4.08
CA GLN A 298 25.65 -8.34 4.94
C GLN A 298 25.84 -7.06 4.11
N ALA A 299 26.62 -7.12 3.02
CA ALA A 299 26.78 -5.97 2.13
C ALA A 299 25.46 -5.52 1.50
N VAL A 300 24.56 -6.46 1.19
CA VAL A 300 23.21 -6.16 0.69
C VAL A 300 22.36 -5.52 1.79
N ILE A 301 22.40 -6.03 3.03
CA ILE A 301 21.75 -5.39 4.19
C ILE A 301 22.27 -3.97 4.40
N ASP A 302 23.59 -3.78 4.39
CA ASP A 302 24.22 -2.47 4.61
C ASP A 302 23.84 -1.50 3.49
N PHE A 303 23.88 -1.97 2.24
CA PHE A 303 23.43 -1.20 1.09
C PHE A 303 21.95 -0.84 1.18
N GLN A 304 21.09 -1.82 1.49
CA GLN A 304 19.65 -1.62 1.62
C GLN A 304 19.34 -0.62 2.74
N THR A 305 20.03 -0.74 3.87
CA THR A 305 19.95 0.19 5.00
C THR A 305 20.36 1.60 4.56
N LYS A 306 21.50 1.73 3.87
CA LYS A 306 22.01 3.00 3.33
C LYS A 306 21.06 3.59 2.27
N ALA A 307 20.45 2.75 1.45
CA ALA A 307 19.49 3.13 0.41
C ALA A 307 18.07 3.38 0.97
N GLY A 308 17.82 3.10 2.24
CA GLY A 308 16.51 3.30 2.88
C GLY A 308 15.42 2.37 2.36
N ILE A 309 15.79 1.19 1.86
CA ILE A 309 14.89 0.10 1.45
C ILE A 309 14.97 -1.03 2.50
N VAL A 310 14.09 -2.03 2.40
CA VAL A 310 14.06 -3.16 3.36
C VAL A 310 15.42 -3.86 3.37
N ALA A 311 16.02 -3.97 4.56
CA ALA A 311 17.34 -4.56 4.76
C ALA A 311 17.25 -6.06 5.12
N ASP A 312 16.62 -6.84 4.23
CA ASP A 312 16.41 -8.28 4.37
C ASP A 312 17.63 -9.11 3.95
N GLY A 313 18.60 -8.49 3.27
CA GLY A 313 19.76 -9.17 2.72
C GLY A 313 19.44 -10.00 1.49
N GLU A 314 18.33 -9.70 0.81
CA GLU A 314 17.88 -10.30 -0.45
C GLU A 314 17.94 -9.26 -1.57
N ALA A 315 18.72 -9.55 -2.61
CA ALA A 315 18.85 -8.65 -3.75
C ALA A 315 17.85 -9.01 -4.86
N GLY A 316 16.61 -8.55 -4.69
CA GLY A 316 15.56 -8.59 -5.73
C GLY A 316 15.57 -7.35 -6.64
N ILE A 317 14.53 -7.21 -7.47
CA ILE A 317 14.40 -6.11 -8.44
C ILE A 317 14.53 -4.71 -7.81
N ILE A 318 14.06 -4.53 -6.58
CA ILE A 318 14.13 -3.25 -5.85
C ILE A 318 15.57 -2.93 -5.44
N THR A 319 16.28 -3.90 -4.85
CA THR A 319 17.69 -3.75 -4.46
C THR A 319 18.58 -3.52 -5.70
N TRP A 320 18.31 -4.24 -6.81
CA TRP A 320 19.03 -4.04 -8.07
C TRP A 320 18.77 -2.68 -8.71
N ALA A 321 17.52 -2.22 -8.71
CA ALA A 321 17.18 -0.90 -9.22
C ALA A 321 17.92 0.18 -8.43
N ALA A 322 18.01 0.05 -7.10
CA ALA A 322 18.75 0.98 -6.26
C ALA A 322 20.27 0.95 -6.51
N LEU A 323 20.84 -0.21 -6.82
CA LEU A 323 22.28 -0.38 -7.12
C LEU A 323 22.71 0.17 -8.48
N THR A 324 21.76 0.41 -9.38
CA THR A 324 22.01 0.83 -10.77
C THR A 324 21.53 2.26 -11.05
N LEU A 325 21.23 3.02 -9.99
CA LEU A 325 20.98 4.47 -10.02
C LEU A 325 22.29 5.25 -10.13
#